data_AF-A0A2V5I858-F1
#
_entry.id   AF-A0A2V5I858-F1
#
_cell.length_a   1.000
_cell.length_b   1.000
_cell.length_c   1.000
_cell.angle_alpha   90.00
_cell.angle_beta   90.00
_cell.angle_gamma   90.00
#
_symmetry.space_group_name_H-M   'P 1'
#
loop_
_entity.id
_entity.type
_entity.pdbx_description
1 polymer ?
#
loop_
_entity_poly.entity_id
_entity_poly.type
_entity_poly.pdbx_seq_one_letter_code
_entity_poly.pdbx_strand_id
1 'polypeptide(L)'
;MLQTQTQHVFSHQHQYPQADPSWLQHQQQQQQQHHQAHPHQAQQQQHSLVAQQHAQVQAAAAAAAAAQQQHYTRIAMAGNAGAGNPSQGAGAGGLGGDGALSGAVSVMDGGISDENRKVFIWVAELLDPNRREAALMELSKKREQVPELALVIWHSFGVMTALLQEIISVYPLLNPSQLTAAASNRVCNALALLQCVASHNETRTLFLNAHIPLFLYPFLNTTSKSRPFEYLRLTSLGVIGALVKNDSSDVINFLLTTEIIPLCLRIMETGSELSKTVAIFIVQKILLDDIGLAYICATYERFYAVGTVLSNMVTQLVEQQTVRLLKHVVRCFLRLSDNSRAREALRQCLPEPLRDATFSSVLRDDAATKRCLAQLLINLSDNVSDGAPGVAM
;
A
#
# COMPACT_ATOMS: atom_id res chain seq x y z
N MET A 1 -1.70 -16.72 -65.84
CA MET A 1 -0.67 -16.10 -66.71
C MET A 1 0.30 -15.40 -65.77
N LEU A 2 1.32 -16.07 -65.23
CA LEU A 2 2.63 -16.39 -65.84
C LEU A 2 3.40 -15.13 -66.29
N GLN A 3 4.49 -14.87 -65.55
CA GLN A 3 5.85 -14.50 -65.97
C GLN A 3 6.10 -13.28 -66.84
N THR A 4 7.06 -12.46 -66.39
CA THR A 4 8.35 -12.04 -67.04
C THR A 4 8.85 -10.84 -66.21
N GLN A 5 9.98 -10.80 -65.49
CA GLN A 5 11.38 -11.22 -65.65
C GLN A 5 12.11 -10.66 -66.88
N THR A 6 13.06 -9.74 -66.61
CA THR A 6 14.34 -9.43 -67.30
C THR A 6 15.04 -8.40 -66.37
N GLN A 7 16.08 -8.70 -65.55
CA GLN A 7 17.50 -9.04 -65.84
C GLN A 7 18.12 -8.12 -66.90
N HIS A 8 19.29 -7.47 -66.76
CA HIS A 8 20.39 -7.33 -65.78
C HIS A 8 21.06 -5.96 -66.13
N VAL A 9 21.91 -5.29 -65.35
CA VAL A 9 23.34 -5.57 -65.14
C VAL A 9 23.87 -4.39 -64.29
N PHE A 10 24.47 -4.63 -63.13
CA PHE A 10 25.77 -4.04 -62.78
C PHE A 10 26.39 -4.83 -61.63
N SER A 11 27.54 -5.38 -61.95
CA SER A 11 28.42 -6.26 -61.19
C SER A 11 29.18 -5.52 -60.10
N HIS A 12 29.24 -6.08 -58.89
CA HIS A 12 30.48 -6.09 -58.10
C HIS A 12 30.55 -7.37 -57.26
N GLN A 13 31.43 -8.23 -57.74
CA GLN A 13 31.98 -9.45 -57.16
C GLN A 13 32.66 -9.16 -55.82
N HIS A 14 32.29 -9.82 -54.73
CA HIS A 14 33.18 -10.05 -53.58
C HIS A 14 33.07 -11.51 -53.13
N GLN A 15 34.22 -12.16 -53.20
CA GLN A 15 34.46 -13.57 -53.15
C GLN A 15 34.99 -13.90 -51.74
N TYR A 16 34.41 -14.90 -51.09
CA TYR A 16 34.91 -15.44 -49.82
C TYR A 16 36.35 -15.96 -49.97
N PRO A 17 37.29 -15.55 -49.10
CA PRO A 17 38.54 -16.28 -48.90
C PRO A 17 38.41 -17.28 -47.75
N GLN A 18 38.92 -18.48 -48.01
CA GLN A 18 39.14 -19.56 -47.04
C GLN A 18 40.04 -19.10 -45.87
N ALA A 19 39.80 -19.70 -44.71
CA ALA A 19 40.57 -19.49 -43.50
C ALA A 19 42.01 -20.02 -43.65
N ASP A 20 42.97 -19.13 -43.44
CA ASP A 20 44.40 -19.42 -43.31
C ASP A 20 44.69 -19.86 -41.85
N PRO A 21 45.38 -20.99 -41.58
CA PRO A 21 45.54 -21.54 -40.23
C PRO A 21 46.72 -20.93 -39.44
N SER A 22 47.00 -19.64 -39.61
CA SER A 22 48.14 -18.96 -38.97
C SER A 22 47.85 -18.45 -37.54
N TRP A 23 46.58 -18.35 -37.13
CA TRP A 23 46.21 -17.80 -35.80
C TRP A 23 46.29 -18.80 -34.65
N LEU A 24 46.27 -20.10 -34.96
CA LEU A 24 46.47 -21.16 -33.96
C LEU A 24 47.93 -21.24 -33.48
N GLN A 25 48.89 -20.78 -34.28
CA GLN A 25 50.31 -20.81 -33.90
C GLN A 25 50.72 -19.61 -33.03
N HIS A 26 50.06 -18.46 -33.19
CA HIS A 26 50.29 -17.28 -32.33
C HIS A 26 49.68 -17.42 -30.92
N GLN A 27 48.62 -18.22 -30.77
CA GLN A 27 48.03 -18.47 -29.46
C GLN A 27 48.85 -19.47 -28.61
N GLN A 28 49.65 -20.34 -29.26
CA GLN A 28 50.51 -21.29 -28.56
C GLN A 28 51.85 -20.69 -28.13
N GLN A 29 52.34 -19.64 -28.80
CA GLN A 29 53.63 -19.01 -28.46
C GLN A 29 53.55 -17.97 -27.34
N GLN A 30 52.36 -17.42 -27.04
CA GLN A 30 52.16 -16.54 -25.87
C GLN A 30 52.03 -17.30 -24.54
N GLN A 31 51.91 -18.63 -24.58
CA GLN A 31 51.77 -19.46 -23.38
C GLN A 31 53.10 -19.95 -22.79
N GLN A 32 54.24 -19.66 -23.44
CA GLN A 32 55.57 -20.11 -22.98
C GLN A 32 56.50 -19.02 -22.44
N GLN A 33 56.11 -17.74 -22.42
CA GLN A 33 56.99 -16.64 -21.96
C GLN A 33 56.68 -16.01 -20.59
N HIS A 34 55.79 -16.60 -19.79
CA HIS A 34 55.50 -16.11 -18.42
C HIS A 34 55.92 -17.07 -17.29
N HIS A 35 56.95 -17.90 -17.52
CA HIS A 35 57.48 -18.82 -16.51
C HIS A 35 58.65 -18.29 -15.67
N GLN A 36 58.71 -16.98 -15.39
CA GLN A 36 59.70 -16.46 -14.43
C GLN A 36 59.35 -15.07 -13.88
N ALA A 37 58.24 -14.97 -13.13
CA ALA A 37 58.08 -14.04 -11.99
C ALA A 37 56.73 -14.30 -11.30
N HIS A 38 56.78 -14.52 -9.98
CA HIS A 38 55.69 -14.74 -9.02
C HIS A 38 54.27 -14.21 -9.39
N PRO A 39 53.24 -15.08 -9.60
CA PRO A 39 51.87 -14.64 -9.88
C PRO A 39 50.80 -15.07 -8.85
N HIS A 40 51.12 -15.30 -7.57
CA HIS A 40 50.11 -15.80 -6.61
C HIS A 40 49.27 -14.76 -5.86
N GLN A 41 49.56 -13.45 -5.92
CA GLN A 41 48.80 -12.43 -5.16
C GLN A 41 47.77 -11.63 -5.97
N ALA A 42 48.01 -11.36 -7.26
CA ALA A 42 47.14 -10.50 -8.06
C ALA A 42 45.81 -11.16 -8.47
N GLN A 43 45.82 -12.46 -8.79
CA GLN A 43 44.62 -13.19 -9.20
C GLN A 43 43.70 -13.52 -8.00
N GLN A 44 44.27 -13.67 -6.81
CA GLN A 44 43.50 -13.78 -5.55
C GLN A 44 42.83 -12.46 -5.17
N GLN A 45 43.49 -11.31 -5.38
CA GLN A 45 42.91 -9.99 -5.12
C GLN A 45 41.72 -9.67 -6.04
N GLN A 46 41.79 -10.04 -7.33
CA GLN A 46 40.68 -9.76 -8.25
C GLN A 46 39.46 -10.67 -7.99
N HIS A 47 39.68 -11.94 -7.65
CA HIS A 47 38.59 -12.84 -7.22
C HIS A 47 37.98 -12.42 -5.88
N SER A 48 38.78 -11.93 -4.92
CA SER A 48 38.26 -11.46 -3.63
C SER A 48 37.45 -10.17 -3.75
N LEU A 49 37.86 -9.23 -4.62
CA LEU A 49 37.11 -7.99 -4.87
C LEU A 49 35.74 -8.26 -5.52
N VAL A 50 35.66 -9.17 -6.50
CA VAL A 50 34.38 -9.54 -7.14
C VAL A 50 33.48 -10.33 -6.17
N ALA A 51 34.05 -11.22 -5.36
CA ALA A 51 33.30 -11.93 -4.32
C ALA A 51 32.77 -10.97 -3.24
N GLN A 52 33.56 -9.97 -2.85
CA GLN A 52 33.19 -8.96 -1.88
C GLN A 52 32.10 -8.01 -2.41
N GLN A 53 32.15 -7.68 -3.70
CA GLN A 53 31.11 -6.88 -4.36
C GLN A 53 29.78 -7.65 -4.48
N HIS A 54 29.81 -8.94 -4.85
CA HIS A 54 28.61 -9.79 -4.82
C HIS A 54 28.04 -9.96 -3.41
N ALA A 55 28.89 -10.17 -2.40
CA ALA A 55 28.46 -10.26 -1.01
C ALA A 55 27.83 -8.95 -0.50
N GLN A 56 28.37 -7.78 -0.87
CA GLN A 56 27.78 -6.49 -0.54
C GLN A 56 26.42 -6.28 -1.22
N VAL A 57 26.26 -6.66 -2.49
CA VAL A 57 24.98 -6.54 -3.21
C VAL A 57 23.93 -7.48 -2.59
N GLN A 58 24.30 -8.71 -2.23
CA GLN A 58 23.40 -9.64 -1.52
C GLN A 58 23.06 -9.16 -0.11
N ALA A 59 24.02 -8.61 0.64
CA ALA A 59 23.78 -8.05 1.96
C ALA A 59 22.86 -6.81 1.90
N ALA A 60 23.05 -5.93 0.91
CA ALA A 60 22.18 -4.78 0.68
C ALA A 60 20.76 -5.22 0.28
N ALA A 61 20.62 -6.25 -0.58
CA ALA A 61 19.32 -6.81 -0.95
C ALA A 61 18.62 -7.47 0.26
N ALA A 62 19.36 -8.18 1.11
CA ALA A 62 18.83 -8.77 2.34
C ALA A 62 18.40 -7.70 3.36
N ALA A 63 19.19 -6.64 3.53
CA ALA A 63 18.85 -5.51 4.40
C ALA A 63 17.62 -4.76 3.88
N ALA A 64 17.51 -4.54 2.56
CA ALA A 64 16.32 -3.96 1.94
C ALA A 64 15.08 -4.87 2.13
N ALA A 65 15.24 -6.19 2.01
CA ALA A 65 14.17 -7.15 2.24
C ALA A 65 13.72 -7.19 3.72
N ALA A 66 14.64 -6.99 4.67
CA ALA A 66 14.34 -6.91 6.11
C ALA A 66 13.64 -5.58 6.46
N ALA A 67 14.11 -4.45 5.93
CA ALA A 67 13.45 -3.15 6.07
C ALA A 67 12.04 -3.17 5.48
N GLN A 68 11.87 -3.83 4.32
CA GLN A 68 10.57 -4.05 3.70
C GLN A 68 9.64 -4.85 4.62
N GLN A 69 10.11 -5.94 5.25
CA GLN A 69 9.31 -6.71 6.20
C GLN A 69 8.90 -5.89 7.43
N GLN A 70 9.77 -5.04 7.98
CA GLN A 70 9.41 -4.18 9.10
C GLN A 70 8.33 -3.15 8.70
N HIS A 71 8.44 -2.55 7.51
CA HIS A 71 7.41 -1.63 7.00
C HIS A 71 6.09 -2.35 6.72
N TYR A 72 6.17 -3.55 6.13
CA TYR A 72 5.04 -4.46 5.87
C TYR A 72 4.23 -4.71 7.16
N THR A 73 4.92 -5.01 8.26
CA THR A 73 4.30 -5.24 9.57
C THR A 73 3.74 -3.95 10.20
N ARG A 74 4.39 -2.79 10.03
CA ARG A 74 3.90 -1.52 10.58
C ARG A 74 2.62 -1.03 9.91
N ILE A 75 2.51 -1.14 8.57
CA ILE A 75 1.26 -0.80 7.86
C ILE A 75 0.11 -1.67 8.41
N ALA A 76 0.37 -2.96 8.63
CA ALA A 76 -0.61 -3.86 9.23
C ALA A 76 -0.99 -3.46 10.67
N MET A 77 -0.05 -3.04 11.51
CA MET A 77 -0.34 -2.60 12.90
C MET A 77 -1.12 -1.28 12.95
N ALA A 78 -0.86 -0.33 12.06
CA ALA A 78 -1.53 0.98 12.07
C ALA A 78 -3.04 0.87 11.81
N GLY A 79 -3.52 -0.15 11.08
CA GLY A 79 -4.96 -0.43 10.90
C GLY A 79 -5.68 -0.92 12.17
N ASN A 80 -5.03 -0.94 13.33
CA ASN A 80 -5.52 -1.55 14.56
C ASN A 80 -5.72 -0.59 15.74
N ALA A 81 -5.33 0.69 15.65
CA ALA A 81 -5.48 1.65 16.74
C ALA A 81 -6.90 2.25 16.75
N GLY A 82 -7.82 1.61 17.49
CA GLY A 82 -9.13 2.14 17.82
C GLY A 82 -9.20 2.57 19.29
N ALA A 83 -9.65 3.81 19.50
CA ALA A 83 -10.35 4.36 20.67
C ALA A 83 -9.68 4.25 22.06
N GLY A 84 -9.00 5.34 22.46
CA GLY A 84 -8.66 5.65 23.84
C GLY A 84 -8.47 7.16 23.98
N ASN A 85 -9.48 7.85 24.51
CA ASN A 85 -9.51 9.29 24.75
C ASN A 85 -8.67 9.65 25.98
N PRO A 86 -7.86 10.72 25.98
CA PRO A 86 -7.43 11.36 27.21
C PRO A 86 -8.00 12.78 27.31
N SER A 87 -9.02 12.91 28.15
CA SER A 87 -9.48 14.19 28.67
C SER A 87 -8.61 14.66 29.85
N GLN A 88 -8.43 15.97 29.92
CA GLN A 88 -8.10 16.81 31.09
C GLN A 88 -6.63 16.94 31.55
N GLY A 89 -6.22 18.20 31.65
CA GLY A 89 -4.99 18.67 32.29
C GLY A 89 -4.78 20.17 32.06
N ALA A 90 -5.64 20.99 32.66
CA ALA A 90 -5.51 22.45 32.69
C ALA A 90 -4.34 22.88 33.61
N GLY A 91 -3.61 23.92 33.22
CA GLY A 91 -2.59 24.58 34.04
C GLY A 91 -2.22 25.93 33.46
N ALA A 92 -2.69 26.99 34.10
CA ALA A 92 -2.50 28.40 33.75
C ALA A 92 -1.18 28.97 34.31
N GLY A 93 -0.68 30.06 33.70
CA GLY A 93 0.12 31.07 34.40
C GLY A 93 1.13 31.84 33.56
N GLY A 94 1.04 33.17 33.57
CA GLY A 94 2.22 34.06 33.52
C GLY A 94 2.26 35.09 32.38
N LEU A 95 2.06 36.36 32.74
CA LEU A 95 2.06 37.57 31.90
C LEU A 95 3.41 38.32 31.92
N GLY A 96 3.61 39.19 30.91
CA GLY A 96 4.48 40.38 30.92
C GLY A 96 5.66 40.28 29.95
N GLY A 97 6.03 41.27 29.13
CA GLY A 97 5.62 42.66 28.92
C GLY A 97 6.46 43.24 27.75
N ASP A 98 6.07 44.43 27.29
CA ASP A 98 6.46 45.15 26.06
C ASP A 98 7.95 45.31 25.70
N GLY A 99 8.22 45.48 24.39
CA GLY A 99 9.50 46.05 23.92
C GLY A 99 9.81 45.97 22.42
N ALA A 100 9.36 46.98 21.67
CA ALA A 100 10.06 47.62 20.56
C ALA A 100 10.43 46.84 19.26
N LEU A 101 9.74 47.28 18.21
CA LEU A 101 10.06 47.23 16.78
C LEU A 101 11.51 47.70 16.48
N SER A 102 12.45 46.77 16.25
CA SER A 102 13.62 46.96 15.36
C SER A 102 14.45 45.67 15.31
N GLY A 103 14.21 44.80 14.32
CA GLY A 103 15.03 43.59 14.15
C GLY A 103 14.45 42.54 13.19
N ALA A 104 13.90 42.96 12.05
CA ALA A 104 13.18 42.08 11.12
C ALA A 104 14.03 41.05 10.34
N VAL A 105 15.29 40.77 10.72
CA VAL A 105 16.16 39.84 9.95
C VAL A 105 17.06 38.95 10.84
N SER A 106 16.88 38.89 12.17
CA SER A 106 17.79 38.07 13.02
C SER A 106 17.15 37.26 14.14
N VAL A 107 15.83 37.04 14.11
CA VAL A 107 15.11 36.29 15.18
C VAL A 107 14.63 34.89 14.72
N MET A 108 15.10 34.37 13.58
CA MET A 108 14.69 33.04 13.09
C MET A 108 15.64 31.88 13.45
N ASP A 109 16.80 32.13 14.05
CA ASP A 109 17.81 31.10 14.33
C ASP A 109 17.76 30.54 15.78
N GLY A 110 16.65 30.79 16.49
CA GLY A 110 16.44 30.31 17.85
C GLY A 110 15.56 29.05 17.91
N GLY A 111 16.18 27.88 17.94
CA GLY A 111 15.56 26.68 18.52
C GLY A 111 14.99 25.60 17.60
N ILE A 112 15.31 25.60 16.29
CA ILE A 112 15.03 24.42 15.46
C ILE A 112 16.03 23.32 15.83
N SER A 113 15.54 22.20 16.38
CA SER A 113 16.41 21.05 16.68
C SER A 113 17.17 20.62 15.42
N ASP A 114 18.40 20.12 15.59
CA ASP A 114 19.20 19.59 14.47
C ASP A 114 18.45 18.53 13.64
N GLU A 115 17.53 17.80 14.29
CA GLU A 115 16.66 16.83 13.63
C GLU A 115 15.64 17.50 12.71
N ASN A 116 14.98 18.57 13.15
CA ASN A 116 14.03 19.31 12.33
C ASN A 116 14.73 19.98 11.14
N ARG A 117 15.98 20.45 11.32
CA ARG A 117 16.79 21.01 10.23
C ARG A 117 17.08 19.97 9.13
N LYS A 118 17.38 18.72 9.52
CA LYS A 118 17.57 17.61 8.57
C LYS A 118 16.31 17.28 7.80
N VAL A 119 15.14 17.34 8.44
CA VAL A 119 13.84 17.12 7.76
C VAL A 119 13.64 18.13 6.64
N PHE A 120 13.85 19.42 6.89
CA PHE A 120 13.72 20.45 5.84
C PHE A 120 14.70 20.24 4.69
N ILE A 121 15.94 19.82 4.98
CA ILE A 121 16.95 19.48 3.97
C ILE A 121 16.47 18.32 3.09
N TRP A 122 15.98 17.23 3.68
CA TRP A 122 15.44 16.11 2.92
C TRP A 122 14.19 16.47 2.13
N VAL A 123 13.31 17.33 2.66
CA VAL A 123 12.13 17.79 1.93
C VAL A 123 12.55 18.59 0.69
N ALA A 124 13.53 19.48 0.80
CA ALA A 124 14.09 20.19 -0.35
C ALA A 124 14.73 19.23 -1.37
N GLU A 125 15.40 18.18 -0.89
CA GLU A 125 16.01 17.14 -1.72
C GLU A 125 15.02 16.32 -2.54
N LEU A 126 13.74 16.27 -2.17
CA LEU A 126 12.72 15.61 -2.98
C LEU A 126 12.59 16.25 -4.37
N LEU A 127 12.95 17.53 -4.51
CA LEU A 127 12.88 18.24 -5.78
C LEU A 127 14.04 17.86 -6.73
N ASP A 128 15.18 17.40 -6.20
CA ASP A 128 16.33 16.96 -7.00
C ASP A 128 16.21 15.47 -7.36
N PRO A 129 16.03 15.09 -8.64
CA PRO A 129 15.90 13.70 -9.06
C PRO A 129 17.04 12.78 -8.61
N ASN A 130 18.27 13.31 -8.45
CA ASN A 130 19.45 12.52 -8.07
C ASN A 130 19.47 12.18 -6.58
N ARG A 131 18.81 12.98 -5.75
CA ARG A 131 18.83 12.88 -4.28
C ARG A 131 17.49 12.39 -3.71
N ARG A 132 16.43 12.49 -4.51
CA ARG A 132 15.06 12.14 -4.15
C ARG A 132 14.93 10.74 -3.55
N GLU A 133 15.58 9.72 -4.11
CA GLU A 133 15.45 8.34 -3.61
C GLU A 133 15.96 8.20 -2.17
N ALA A 134 17.10 8.81 -1.85
CA ALA A 134 17.65 8.82 -0.50
C ALA A 134 16.76 9.63 0.46
N ALA A 135 16.29 10.81 0.02
CA ALA A 135 15.39 11.66 0.80
C ALA A 135 14.05 10.97 1.11
N LEU A 136 13.45 10.28 0.13
CA LEU A 136 12.23 9.48 0.33
C LEU A 136 12.42 8.43 1.41
N MET A 137 13.55 7.71 1.38
CA MET A 137 13.86 6.68 2.36
C MET A 137 14.03 7.25 3.77
N GLU A 138 14.71 8.38 3.94
CA GLU A 138 14.93 8.97 5.26
C GLU A 138 13.64 9.61 5.82
N LEU A 139 12.88 10.33 4.99
CA LEU A 139 11.60 10.91 5.39
C LEU A 139 10.57 9.84 5.75
N SER A 140 10.51 8.73 5.00
CA SER A 140 9.55 7.65 5.29
C SER A 140 9.80 6.99 6.65
N LYS A 141 11.05 6.94 7.11
CA LYS A 141 11.42 6.46 8.46
C LYS A 141 11.03 7.45 9.56
N LYS A 142 11.06 8.75 9.26
CA LYS A 142 10.79 9.84 10.21
C LYS A 142 9.32 10.23 10.34
N ARG A 143 8.43 9.68 9.50
CA ARG A 143 7.00 10.03 9.46
C ARG A 143 6.22 9.91 10.77
N GLU A 144 6.65 9.05 11.69
CA GLU A 144 6.01 8.87 13.02
C GLU A 144 6.65 9.77 14.10
N GLN A 145 7.88 10.26 13.86
CA GLN A 145 8.66 11.04 14.83
C GLN A 145 8.43 12.54 14.68
N VAL A 146 7.91 12.98 13.52
CA VAL A 146 7.73 14.39 13.17
C VAL A 146 6.25 14.63 12.89
N PRO A 147 5.46 15.07 13.89
CA PRO A 147 4.01 15.26 13.75
C PRO A 147 3.66 16.23 12.62
N GLU A 148 4.44 17.31 12.48
CA GLU A 148 4.23 18.37 11.48
C GLU A 148 4.68 18.00 10.06
N LEU A 149 5.22 16.79 9.84
CA LEU A 149 5.78 16.40 8.54
C LEU A 149 4.73 16.49 7.42
N ALA A 150 3.48 16.14 7.71
CA ALA A 150 2.39 16.24 6.74
C ALA A 150 2.18 17.67 6.24
N LEU A 151 2.21 18.66 7.14
CA LEU A 151 2.08 20.07 6.79
C LEU A 151 3.28 20.54 5.96
N VAL A 152 4.49 20.17 6.38
CA VAL A 152 5.72 20.52 5.66
C VAL A 152 5.69 19.94 4.23
N ILE A 153 5.33 18.67 4.07
CA ILE A 153 5.23 18.02 2.76
C ILE A 153 4.19 18.70 1.87
N TRP A 154 3.02 19.04 2.42
CA TRP A 154 1.93 19.62 1.64
C TRP A 154 2.23 21.06 1.20
N HIS A 155 2.74 21.89 2.11
CA HIS A 155 2.94 23.32 1.88
C HIS A 155 4.29 23.67 1.26
N SER A 156 5.23 22.73 1.21
CA SER A 156 6.51 22.94 0.50
C SER A 156 6.31 22.91 -1.02
N PHE A 157 6.83 23.94 -1.69
CA PHE A 157 6.71 24.11 -3.13
C PHE A 157 7.23 22.88 -3.90
N GLY A 158 6.41 22.35 -4.82
CA GLY A 158 6.80 21.26 -5.74
C GLY A 158 6.87 19.86 -5.11
N VAL A 159 6.78 19.71 -3.79
CA VAL A 159 6.96 18.42 -3.11
C VAL A 159 5.84 17.43 -3.47
N MET A 160 4.57 17.85 -3.40
CA MET A 160 3.45 17.00 -3.80
C MET A 160 3.54 16.57 -5.28
N THR A 161 4.02 17.47 -6.15
CA THR A 161 4.28 17.15 -7.56
C THR A 161 5.38 16.10 -7.71
N ALA A 162 6.46 16.20 -6.94
CA ALA A 162 7.53 15.19 -6.94
C ALA A 162 7.03 13.83 -6.45
N LEU A 163 6.19 13.78 -5.40
CA LEU A 163 5.59 12.53 -4.92
C LEU A 163 4.65 11.89 -5.95
N LEU A 164 3.84 12.69 -6.65
CA LEU A 164 3.02 12.21 -7.76
C LEU A 164 3.88 11.71 -8.93
N GLN A 165 5.01 12.37 -9.20
CA GLN A 165 5.97 11.93 -10.22
C GLN A 165 6.52 10.53 -9.94
N GLU A 166 6.76 10.20 -8.67
CA GLU A 166 7.19 8.86 -8.24
C GLU A 166 6.11 7.79 -8.45
N ILE A 167 4.83 8.16 -8.38
CA ILE A 167 3.72 7.24 -8.68
C ILE A 167 3.62 6.99 -10.18
N ILE A 168 3.55 8.06 -10.98
CA ILE A 168 3.33 7.94 -12.43
C ILE A 168 4.49 7.27 -13.15
N SER A 169 5.73 7.40 -12.65
CA SER A 169 6.91 6.73 -13.22
C SER A 169 6.82 5.20 -13.15
N VAL A 170 5.99 4.67 -12.24
CA VAL A 170 5.76 3.23 -12.07
C VAL A 170 4.68 2.69 -13.00
N TYR A 171 3.79 3.53 -13.55
CA TYR A 171 2.68 3.07 -14.39
C TYR A 171 3.10 2.19 -15.59
N PRO A 172 4.17 2.52 -16.35
CA PRO A 172 4.63 1.66 -17.44
C PRO A 172 5.09 0.28 -17.00
N LEU A 173 5.44 0.10 -15.72
CA LEU A 173 5.95 -1.16 -15.15
C LEU A 173 4.82 -2.07 -14.62
N LEU A 174 3.57 -1.59 -14.61
CA LEU A 174 2.43 -2.36 -14.13
C LEU A 174 1.95 -3.37 -15.17
N ASN A 175 1.96 -2.96 -16.46
CA ASN A 175 1.51 -3.77 -17.57
C ASN A 175 2.43 -3.57 -18.80
N PRO A 176 3.23 -4.58 -19.20
CA PRO A 176 3.40 -5.89 -18.56
C PRO A 176 4.02 -5.77 -17.16
N SER A 177 3.81 -6.78 -16.29
CA SER A 177 4.21 -6.73 -14.88
C SER A 177 5.74 -6.81 -14.67
N GLN A 178 6.44 -5.71 -14.94
CA GLN A 178 7.90 -5.58 -14.92
C GLN A 178 8.45 -4.87 -13.67
N LEU A 179 7.60 -4.62 -12.67
CA LEU A 179 7.99 -3.94 -11.44
C LEU A 179 9.07 -4.71 -10.66
N THR A 180 10.23 -4.09 -10.48
CA THR A 180 11.34 -4.63 -9.68
C THR A 180 11.16 -4.34 -8.19
N ALA A 181 11.89 -5.08 -7.34
CA ALA A 181 11.87 -4.83 -5.89
C ALA A 181 12.38 -3.44 -5.51
N ALA A 182 13.43 -2.94 -6.18
CA ALA A 182 13.97 -1.61 -5.95
C ALA A 182 12.96 -0.51 -6.32
N ALA A 183 12.35 -0.60 -7.50
CA ALA A 183 11.33 0.36 -7.94
C ALA A 183 10.10 0.36 -7.02
N SER A 184 9.63 -0.83 -6.62
CA SER A 184 8.54 -0.98 -5.64
C SER A 184 8.90 -0.34 -4.29
N ASN A 185 10.10 -0.58 -3.75
CA ASN A 185 10.53 0.02 -2.49
C ASN A 185 10.58 1.56 -2.57
N ARG A 186 11.11 2.10 -3.67
CA ARG A 186 11.19 3.54 -3.89
C ARG A 186 9.81 4.21 -3.91
N VAL A 187 8.88 3.71 -4.73
CA VAL A 187 7.53 4.28 -4.77
C VAL A 187 6.77 4.07 -3.45
N CYS A 188 6.97 2.95 -2.76
CA CYS A 188 6.37 2.73 -1.45
C CYS A 188 6.85 3.72 -0.39
N ASN A 189 8.09 4.21 -0.46
CA ASN A 189 8.53 5.31 0.40
C ASN A 189 7.75 6.60 0.11
N ALA A 190 7.47 6.91 -1.16
CA ALA A 190 6.61 8.04 -1.52
C ALA A 190 5.15 7.84 -1.04
N LEU A 191 4.60 6.64 -1.21
CA LEU A 191 3.27 6.29 -0.69
C LEU A 191 3.20 6.40 0.84
N ALA A 192 4.25 6.05 1.56
CA ALA A 192 4.33 6.20 3.01
C ALA A 192 4.26 7.68 3.46
N LEU A 193 4.79 8.60 2.65
CA LEU A 193 4.68 10.04 2.87
C LEU A 193 3.26 10.54 2.54
N LEU A 194 2.67 10.08 1.44
CA LEU A 194 1.26 10.39 1.11
C LEU A 194 0.30 9.85 2.18
N GLN A 195 0.61 8.72 2.79
CA GLN A 195 -0.14 8.19 3.93
C GLN A 195 -0.07 9.15 5.14
N CYS A 196 1.08 9.78 5.39
CA CYS A 196 1.24 10.80 6.43
C CYS A 196 0.34 12.01 6.15
N VAL A 197 0.38 12.53 4.93
CA VAL A 197 -0.48 13.64 4.46
C VAL A 197 -1.97 13.31 4.58
N ALA A 198 -2.38 12.10 4.16
CA ALA A 198 -3.77 11.64 4.27
C ALA A 198 -4.25 11.46 5.72
N SER A 199 -3.33 11.16 6.64
CA SER A 199 -3.64 10.93 8.05
C SER A 199 -3.76 12.22 8.86
N HIS A 200 -3.18 13.33 8.42
CA HIS A 200 -3.16 14.59 9.16
C HIS A 200 -4.45 15.40 8.98
N ASN A 201 -4.96 16.02 10.06
CA ASN A 201 -6.29 16.63 10.08
C ASN A 201 -6.43 17.81 9.10
N GLU A 202 -5.39 18.63 8.95
CA GLU A 202 -5.45 19.84 8.11
C GLU A 202 -5.23 19.54 6.62
N THR A 203 -4.44 18.53 6.28
CA THR A 203 -4.09 18.22 4.88
C THR A 203 -5.00 17.18 4.27
N ARG A 204 -5.74 16.40 5.06
CA ARG A 204 -6.61 15.33 4.58
C ARG A 204 -7.66 15.81 3.58
N THR A 205 -8.39 16.87 3.92
CA THR A 205 -9.42 17.42 3.02
C THR A 205 -8.80 17.98 1.75
N LEU A 206 -7.62 18.61 1.85
CA LEU A 206 -6.89 19.11 0.70
C LEU A 206 -6.42 17.96 -0.21
N PHE A 207 -5.92 16.88 0.38
CA PHE A 207 -5.50 15.65 -0.29
C PHE A 207 -6.66 14.97 -1.03
N LEU A 208 -7.84 14.93 -0.41
CA LEU A 208 -9.07 14.40 -0.98
C LEU A 208 -9.54 15.27 -2.16
N ASN A 209 -9.62 16.59 -1.96
CA ASN A 209 -10.06 17.55 -2.98
C ASN A 209 -9.12 17.61 -4.19
N ALA A 210 -7.83 17.33 -3.98
CA ALA A 210 -6.85 17.18 -5.06
C ALA A 210 -6.98 15.86 -5.83
N HIS A 211 -7.93 14.98 -5.47
CA HIS A 211 -8.17 13.68 -6.11
C HIS A 211 -6.94 12.75 -6.16
N ILE A 212 -5.96 12.97 -5.27
CA ILE A 212 -4.72 12.17 -5.20
C ILE A 212 -4.99 10.66 -5.02
N PRO A 213 -5.99 10.20 -4.25
CA PRO A 213 -6.29 8.78 -4.13
C PRO A 213 -6.46 8.04 -5.47
N LEU A 214 -6.96 8.73 -6.51
CA LEU A 214 -7.21 8.13 -7.83
C LEU A 214 -5.92 7.66 -8.51
N PHE A 215 -4.79 8.31 -8.22
CA PHE A 215 -3.48 7.90 -8.74
C PHE A 215 -3.03 6.53 -8.17
N LEU A 216 -3.66 6.05 -7.11
CA LEU A 216 -3.32 4.77 -6.47
C LEU A 216 -4.14 3.60 -7.03
N TYR A 217 -5.24 3.86 -7.75
CA TYR A 217 -6.13 2.81 -8.22
C TYR A 217 -5.49 1.90 -9.27
N PRO A 218 -4.63 2.39 -10.19
CA PRO A 218 -3.85 1.50 -11.06
C PRO A 218 -3.02 0.47 -10.28
N PHE A 219 -2.47 0.85 -9.12
CA PHE A 219 -1.71 -0.07 -8.27
C PHE A 219 -2.62 -1.13 -7.64
N LEU A 220 -3.79 -0.73 -7.13
CA LEU A 220 -4.78 -1.64 -6.54
C LEU A 220 -5.39 -2.62 -7.56
N ASN A 221 -5.45 -2.21 -8.83
CA ASN A 221 -6.00 -3.01 -9.92
C ASN A 221 -5.06 -4.12 -10.41
N THR A 222 -3.77 -4.08 -10.04
CA THR A 222 -2.79 -5.11 -10.41
C THR A 222 -3.15 -6.48 -9.85
N THR A 223 -2.81 -7.55 -10.58
CA THR A 223 -3.14 -8.94 -10.21
C THR A 223 -1.92 -9.82 -9.94
N SER A 224 -0.72 -9.38 -10.33
CA SER A 224 0.52 -10.11 -10.10
C SER A 224 0.71 -10.43 -8.61
N LYS A 225 1.14 -11.66 -8.32
CA LYS A 225 1.39 -12.15 -6.95
C LYS A 225 2.86 -12.04 -6.54
N SER A 226 3.70 -11.41 -7.36
CA SER A 226 5.10 -11.22 -6.99
C SER A 226 5.22 -10.24 -5.80
N ARG A 227 6.23 -10.45 -4.97
CA ARG A 227 6.46 -9.65 -3.75
C ARG A 227 6.47 -8.12 -4.00
N PRO A 228 7.06 -7.59 -5.10
CA PRO A 228 6.99 -6.16 -5.40
C PRO A 228 5.57 -5.62 -5.59
N PHE A 229 4.67 -6.39 -6.21
CA PHE A 229 3.27 -6.00 -6.44
C PHE A 229 2.41 -6.16 -5.19
N GLU A 230 2.61 -7.22 -4.39
CA GLU A 230 1.95 -7.36 -3.09
C GLU A 230 2.27 -6.17 -2.17
N TYR A 231 3.55 -5.79 -2.10
CA TYR A 231 3.98 -4.66 -1.27
C TYR A 231 3.41 -3.33 -1.77
N LEU A 232 3.38 -3.12 -3.08
CA LEU A 232 2.79 -1.94 -3.71
C LEU A 232 1.30 -1.81 -3.36
N ARG A 233 0.53 -2.90 -3.50
CA ARG A 233 -0.90 -2.93 -3.16
C ARG A 233 -1.13 -2.67 -1.67
N LEU A 234 -0.39 -3.33 -0.79
CA LEU A 234 -0.53 -3.13 0.66
C LEU A 234 -0.27 -1.68 1.06
N THR A 235 0.79 -1.06 0.51
CA THR A 235 1.16 0.32 0.84
C THR A 235 0.12 1.31 0.30
N SER A 236 -0.39 1.07 -0.91
CA SER A 236 -1.47 1.85 -1.52
C SER A 236 -2.77 1.77 -0.70
N LEU A 237 -3.16 0.56 -0.27
CA LEU A 237 -4.27 0.36 0.66
C LEU A 237 -4.04 1.07 1.99
N GLY A 238 -2.79 1.16 2.46
CA GLY A 238 -2.43 1.90 3.66
C GLY A 238 -2.78 3.39 3.59
N VAL A 239 -2.63 4.02 2.41
CA VAL A 239 -3.03 5.42 2.18
C VAL A 239 -4.56 5.56 2.25
N ILE A 240 -5.30 4.71 1.54
CA ILE A 240 -6.78 4.72 1.57
C ILE A 240 -7.30 4.42 2.98
N GLY A 241 -6.69 3.45 3.66
CA GLY A 241 -6.96 3.09 5.05
C GLY A 241 -6.73 4.24 6.01
N ALA A 242 -5.76 5.14 5.75
CA ALA A 242 -5.55 6.33 6.57
C ALA A 242 -6.67 7.38 6.38
N LEU A 243 -7.21 7.53 5.17
CA LEU A 243 -8.31 8.45 4.89
C LEU A 243 -9.58 8.05 5.65
N VAL A 244 -9.97 6.78 5.58
CA VAL A 244 -11.22 6.28 6.18
C VAL A 244 -11.17 6.13 7.71
N LYS A 245 -10.01 6.32 8.34
CA LYS A 245 -9.87 6.17 9.80
C LYS A 245 -10.63 7.23 10.62
N ASN A 246 -10.84 8.42 10.05
CA ASN A 246 -11.44 9.54 10.77
C ASN A 246 -12.96 9.61 10.65
N ASP A 247 -13.59 8.57 10.10
CA ASP A 247 -15.05 8.44 10.02
C ASP A 247 -15.74 9.65 9.35
N SER A 248 -15.06 10.28 8.38
CA SER A 248 -15.59 11.40 7.62
C SER A 248 -16.47 10.90 6.47
N SER A 249 -17.75 11.27 6.49
CA SER A 249 -18.70 10.92 5.42
C SER A 249 -18.32 11.51 4.06
N ASP A 250 -17.62 12.65 4.00
CA ASP A 250 -17.10 13.21 2.73
C ASP A 250 -16.08 12.28 2.07
N VAL A 251 -15.19 11.67 2.88
CA VAL A 251 -14.24 10.66 2.40
C VAL A 251 -15.00 9.43 1.89
N ILE A 252 -16.01 8.96 2.62
CA ILE A 252 -16.83 7.82 2.19
C ILE A 252 -17.54 8.14 0.87
N ASN A 253 -18.21 9.28 0.77
CA ASN A 253 -18.91 9.70 -0.45
C ASN A 253 -17.96 9.77 -1.65
N PHE A 254 -16.78 10.39 -1.49
CA PHE A 254 -15.74 10.39 -2.52
C PHE A 254 -15.40 8.96 -2.98
N LEU A 255 -15.08 8.07 -2.04
CA LEU A 255 -14.68 6.69 -2.34
C LEU A 255 -15.77 5.86 -3.02
N LEU A 256 -17.05 6.12 -2.72
CA LEU A 256 -18.18 5.50 -3.37
C LEU A 256 -18.32 5.96 -4.83
N THR A 257 -18.16 7.26 -5.08
CA THR A 257 -18.24 7.83 -6.45
C THR A 257 -17.09 7.39 -7.36
N THR A 258 -16.00 6.89 -6.79
CA THR A 258 -14.79 6.50 -7.51
C THR A 258 -14.58 4.98 -7.58
N GLU A 259 -15.57 4.18 -7.18
CA GLU A 259 -15.53 2.71 -7.29
C GLU A 259 -14.40 2.01 -6.50
N ILE A 260 -14.13 2.45 -5.26
CA ILE A 260 -13.15 1.72 -4.41
C ILE A 260 -13.59 0.29 -4.05
N ILE A 261 -14.91 0.06 -3.94
CA ILE A 261 -15.46 -1.20 -3.42
C ILE A 261 -15.06 -2.40 -4.28
N PRO A 262 -15.24 -2.40 -5.62
CA PRO A 262 -14.77 -3.49 -6.48
C PRO A 262 -13.27 -3.82 -6.31
N LEU A 263 -12.42 -2.80 -6.15
CA LEU A 263 -10.98 -2.99 -5.94
C LEU A 263 -10.70 -3.68 -4.60
N CYS A 264 -11.34 -3.22 -3.52
CA CYS A 264 -11.21 -3.84 -2.20
C CYS A 264 -11.73 -5.29 -2.20
N LEU A 265 -12.88 -5.56 -2.81
CA LEU A 265 -13.46 -6.90 -2.88
C LEU A 265 -12.54 -7.90 -3.60
N ARG A 266 -11.93 -7.51 -4.72
CA ARG A 266 -10.96 -8.35 -5.43
C ARG A 266 -9.73 -8.68 -4.57
N ILE A 267 -9.23 -7.70 -3.82
CA ILE A 267 -8.08 -7.90 -2.92
C ILE A 267 -8.48 -8.77 -1.72
N MET A 268 -9.68 -8.57 -1.17
CA MET A 268 -10.23 -9.42 -0.10
C MET A 268 -10.34 -10.89 -0.51
N GLU A 269 -10.62 -11.16 -1.79
CA GLU A 269 -10.73 -12.52 -2.31
C GLU A 269 -9.35 -13.16 -2.55
N THR A 270 -8.45 -12.46 -3.24
CA THR A 270 -7.23 -13.06 -3.83
C THR A 270 -5.89 -12.56 -3.29
N GLY A 271 -5.88 -11.49 -2.48
CA GLY A 271 -4.66 -10.86 -1.98
C GLY A 271 -3.97 -11.63 -0.85
N SER A 272 -2.79 -11.16 -0.44
CA SER A 272 -2.14 -11.63 0.80
C SER A 272 -2.97 -11.33 2.04
N GLU A 273 -2.76 -12.08 3.13
CA GLU A 273 -3.50 -11.93 4.39
C GLU A 273 -3.50 -10.50 4.93
N LEU A 274 -2.35 -9.80 4.86
CA LEU A 274 -2.27 -8.40 5.28
C LEU A 274 -3.06 -7.47 4.36
N SER A 275 -2.98 -7.66 3.05
CA SER A 275 -3.77 -6.89 2.08
C SER A 275 -5.28 -7.13 2.27
N LYS A 276 -5.69 -8.38 2.51
CA LYS A 276 -7.08 -8.74 2.86
C LYS A 276 -7.54 -7.99 4.11
N THR A 277 -6.68 -7.93 5.14
CA THR A 277 -6.98 -7.26 6.41
C THR A 277 -7.21 -5.76 6.23
N VAL A 278 -6.37 -5.08 5.44
CA VAL A 278 -6.55 -3.64 5.20
C VAL A 278 -7.75 -3.38 4.27
N ALA A 279 -7.95 -4.22 3.25
CA ALA A 279 -9.08 -4.09 2.33
C ALA A 279 -10.43 -4.27 3.04
N ILE A 280 -10.58 -5.30 3.88
CA ILE A 280 -11.82 -5.49 4.66
C ILE A 280 -12.00 -4.39 5.70
N PHE A 281 -10.92 -3.84 6.27
CA PHE A 281 -11.02 -2.68 7.14
C PHE A 281 -11.60 -1.45 6.42
N ILE A 282 -11.19 -1.18 5.18
CA ILE A 282 -11.75 -0.10 4.35
C ILE A 282 -13.23 -0.35 4.06
N VAL A 283 -13.59 -1.56 3.62
CA VAL A 283 -15.00 -1.93 3.37
C VAL A 283 -15.85 -1.83 4.65
N GLN A 284 -15.30 -2.23 5.80
CA GLN A 284 -15.98 -2.09 7.09
C GLN A 284 -16.23 -0.62 7.43
N LYS A 285 -15.24 0.27 7.23
CA LYS A 285 -15.42 1.71 7.46
C LYS A 285 -16.48 2.32 6.54
N ILE A 286 -16.53 1.89 5.28
CA ILE A 286 -17.60 2.28 4.36
C ILE A 286 -18.97 1.78 4.86
N LEU A 287 -19.08 0.53 5.29
CA LEU A 287 -20.34 -0.02 5.82
C LEU A 287 -20.81 0.66 7.12
N LEU A 288 -19.88 1.11 7.96
CA LEU A 288 -20.22 1.80 9.22
C LEU A 288 -20.91 3.14 8.96
N ASP A 289 -20.56 3.83 7.89
CA ASP A 289 -21.24 5.06 7.46
C ASP A 289 -22.60 4.75 6.83
N ASP A 290 -23.61 5.59 7.12
CA ASP A 290 -24.98 5.37 6.64
C ASP A 290 -25.11 5.50 5.12
N ILE A 291 -24.33 6.39 4.49
CA ILE A 291 -24.31 6.56 3.03
C ILE A 291 -23.71 5.31 2.40
N GLY A 292 -22.63 4.78 2.97
CA GLY A 292 -21.98 3.55 2.50
C GLY A 292 -22.86 2.30 2.66
N LEU A 293 -23.53 2.14 3.79
CA LEU A 293 -24.50 1.06 3.99
C LEU A 293 -25.65 1.15 2.97
N ALA A 294 -26.25 2.34 2.82
CA ALA A 294 -27.32 2.56 1.86
C ALA A 294 -26.87 2.26 0.42
N TYR A 295 -25.65 2.65 0.05
CA TYR A 295 -25.08 2.38 -1.28
C TYR A 295 -24.92 0.89 -1.57
N ILE A 296 -24.37 0.12 -0.62
CA ILE A 296 -24.14 -1.33 -0.78
C ILE A 296 -25.48 -2.07 -0.84
N CYS A 297 -26.43 -1.69 0.01
CA CYS A 297 -27.76 -2.31 0.06
C CYS A 297 -28.76 -1.73 -0.96
N ALA A 298 -28.33 -0.80 -1.82
CA ALA A 298 -29.22 -0.14 -2.79
C ALA A 298 -29.80 -1.14 -3.81
N THR A 299 -28.97 -2.07 -4.27
CA THR A 299 -29.28 -3.06 -5.31
C THR A 299 -28.89 -4.46 -4.86
N TYR A 300 -29.60 -5.48 -5.33
CA TYR A 300 -29.24 -6.88 -5.08
C TYR A 300 -27.83 -7.22 -5.55
N GLU A 301 -27.39 -6.71 -6.70
CA GLU A 301 -26.06 -6.99 -7.26
C GLU A 301 -24.93 -6.52 -6.35
N ARG A 302 -24.98 -5.27 -5.86
CA ARG A 302 -23.98 -4.72 -4.93
C ARG A 302 -23.95 -5.48 -3.61
N PHE A 303 -25.12 -5.77 -3.03
CA PHE A 303 -25.20 -6.56 -1.80
C PHE A 303 -24.63 -7.96 -2.01
N TYR A 304 -25.00 -8.63 -3.10
CA TYR A 304 -24.55 -9.98 -3.41
C TYR A 304 -23.05 -10.05 -3.67
N ALA A 305 -22.47 -9.05 -4.35
CA ALA A 305 -21.03 -8.97 -4.56
C ALA A 305 -20.26 -8.90 -3.23
N VAL A 306 -20.71 -8.06 -2.28
CA VAL A 306 -20.09 -7.97 -0.95
C VAL A 306 -20.34 -9.25 -0.14
N GLY A 307 -21.58 -9.74 -0.13
CA GLY A 307 -21.99 -10.93 0.62
C GLY A 307 -21.21 -12.18 0.21
N THR A 308 -21.07 -12.44 -1.08
CA THR A 308 -20.34 -13.59 -1.62
C THR A 308 -18.86 -13.57 -1.21
N VAL A 309 -18.19 -12.42 -1.32
CA VAL A 309 -16.78 -12.29 -0.91
C VAL A 309 -16.62 -12.50 0.60
N LEU A 310 -17.50 -11.92 1.42
CA LEU A 310 -17.47 -12.15 2.87
C LEU A 310 -17.70 -13.63 3.22
N SER A 311 -18.64 -14.30 2.54
CA SER A 311 -18.89 -15.74 2.73
C SER A 311 -17.67 -16.58 2.34
N ASN A 312 -17.02 -16.29 1.21
CA ASN A 312 -15.79 -16.95 0.80
C ASN A 312 -14.66 -16.77 1.83
N MET A 313 -14.57 -15.59 2.44
CA MET A 313 -13.62 -15.33 3.53
C MET A 313 -13.94 -16.16 4.77
N VAL A 314 -15.21 -16.33 5.15
CA VAL A 314 -15.60 -17.20 6.27
C VAL A 314 -15.14 -18.64 6.03
N THR A 315 -15.36 -19.18 4.83
CA THR A 315 -14.93 -20.54 4.48
C THR A 315 -13.42 -20.70 4.63
N GLN A 316 -12.62 -19.72 4.18
CA GLN A 316 -11.16 -19.73 4.34
C GLN A 316 -10.73 -19.62 5.82
N LEU A 317 -11.50 -18.90 6.64
CA LEU A 317 -11.20 -18.70 8.06
C LEU A 317 -11.39 -19.94 8.92
N VAL A 318 -12.20 -20.92 8.48
CA VAL A 318 -12.36 -22.19 9.19
C VAL A 318 -11.00 -22.91 9.32
N GLU A 319 -10.22 -22.92 8.23
CA GLU A 319 -8.90 -23.56 8.19
C GLU A 319 -7.81 -22.66 8.77
N GLN A 320 -7.81 -21.37 8.40
CA GLN A 320 -6.71 -20.46 8.74
C GLN A 320 -6.79 -19.88 10.16
N GLN A 321 -8.00 -19.82 10.74
CA GLN A 321 -8.28 -19.30 12.08
C GLN A 321 -7.69 -17.90 12.37
N THR A 322 -7.56 -17.05 11.33
CA THR A 322 -7.07 -15.68 11.46
C THR A 322 -8.08 -14.78 12.18
N VAL A 323 -7.93 -14.65 13.50
CA VAL A 323 -8.82 -13.88 14.41
C VAL A 323 -9.10 -12.47 13.90
N ARG A 324 -8.07 -11.78 13.40
CA ARG A 324 -8.17 -10.38 12.97
C ARG A 324 -9.12 -10.22 11.78
N LEU A 325 -9.02 -11.09 10.79
CA LEU A 325 -9.92 -11.10 9.63
C LEU A 325 -11.35 -11.46 10.06
N LEU A 326 -11.51 -12.49 10.91
CA LEU A 326 -12.81 -12.89 11.44
C LEU A 326 -13.54 -11.74 12.13
N LYS A 327 -12.83 -10.96 12.96
CA LYS A 327 -13.37 -9.77 13.62
C LYS A 327 -13.95 -8.74 12.64
N HIS A 328 -13.26 -8.47 11.54
CA HIS A 328 -13.76 -7.56 10.51
C HIS A 328 -14.97 -8.15 9.77
N VAL A 329 -14.93 -9.44 9.41
CA VAL A 329 -16.03 -10.15 8.73
C VAL A 329 -17.31 -10.12 9.57
N VAL A 330 -17.22 -10.46 10.86
CA VAL A 330 -18.37 -10.44 11.78
C VAL A 330 -18.97 -9.04 11.87
N ARG A 331 -18.13 -7.99 11.95
CA ARG A 331 -18.60 -6.60 12.00
C ARG A 331 -19.27 -6.15 10.70
N CYS A 332 -18.76 -6.57 9.54
CA CYS A 332 -19.41 -6.30 8.26
C CYS A 332 -20.80 -6.94 8.19
N PHE A 333 -20.94 -8.21 8.56
CA PHE A 333 -22.25 -8.89 8.59
C PHE A 333 -23.21 -8.25 9.60
N LEU A 334 -22.72 -7.93 10.81
CA LEU A 334 -23.52 -7.22 11.82
C LEU A 334 -24.06 -5.91 11.26
N ARG A 335 -23.20 -5.08 10.65
CA ARG A 335 -23.62 -3.80 10.08
C ARG A 335 -24.58 -3.96 8.90
N LEU A 336 -24.37 -4.97 8.04
CA LEU A 336 -25.32 -5.30 6.98
C LEU A 336 -26.71 -5.68 7.53
N SER A 337 -26.77 -6.32 8.70
CA SER A 337 -28.04 -6.70 9.33
C SER A 337 -28.90 -5.51 9.78
N ASP A 338 -28.32 -4.31 9.91
CA ASP A 338 -29.08 -3.10 10.25
C ASP A 338 -30.06 -2.72 9.13
N ASN A 339 -29.70 -2.98 7.87
CA ASN A 339 -30.57 -2.76 6.72
C ASN A 339 -31.62 -3.88 6.60
N SER A 340 -32.91 -3.53 6.58
CA SER A 340 -34.02 -4.51 6.55
C SER A 340 -33.98 -5.48 5.37
N ARG A 341 -33.64 -4.99 4.16
CA ARG A 341 -33.54 -5.82 2.95
C ARG A 341 -32.37 -6.80 3.01
N ALA A 342 -31.20 -6.31 3.44
CA ALA A 342 -30.03 -7.15 3.61
C ALA A 342 -30.21 -8.17 4.75
N ARG A 343 -30.87 -7.79 5.85
CA ARG A 343 -31.21 -8.66 6.97
C ARG A 343 -32.02 -9.87 6.52
N GLU A 344 -33.06 -9.65 5.72
CA GLU A 344 -33.89 -10.73 5.18
C GLU A 344 -33.07 -11.69 4.31
N ALA A 345 -32.21 -11.17 3.43
CA ALA A 345 -31.32 -12.00 2.63
C ALA A 345 -30.33 -12.79 3.51
N LEU A 346 -29.75 -12.17 4.54
CA LEU A 346 -28.80 -12.81 5.46
C LEU A 346 -29.42 -13.95 6.26
N ARG A 347 -30.74 -13.93 6.55
CA ARG A 347 -31.44 -15.08 7.16
C ARG A 347 -31.31 -16.34 6.30
N GLN A 348 -31.20 -16.20 4.99
CA GLN A 348 -31.10 -17.32 4.05
C GLN A 348 -29.66 -17.64 3.68
N CYS A 349 -28.77 -16.63 3.62
CA CYS A 349 -27.43 -16.81 3.07
C CYS A 349 -26.25 -16.59 4.04
N LEU A 350 -26.48 -16.33 5.34
CA LEU A 350 -25.39 -16.23 6.32
C LEU A 350 -24.65 -17.59 6.42
N PRO A 351 -23.31 -17.62 6.26
CA PRO A 351 -22.51 -18.85 6.33
C PRO A 351 -22.72 -19.67 7.61
N GLU A 352 -22.86 -20.99 7.46
CA GLU A 352 -23.06 -21.94 8.56
C GLU A 352 -21.98 -21.85 9.66
N PRO A 353 -20.67 -21.68 9.37
CA PRO A 353 -19.65 -21.55 10.41
C PRO A 353 -19.81 -20.34 11.35
N LEU A 354 -20.62 -19.34 10.96
CA LEU A 354 -20.98 -18.21 11.82
C LEU A 354 -22.23 -18.47 12.67
N ARG A 355 -23.03 -19.50 12.34
CA ARG A 355 -24.24 -19.90 13.07
C ARG A 355 -23.95 -20.98 14.11
N ASP A 356 -22.96 -21.81 13.85
CA ASP A 356 -22.60 -22.92 14.72
C ASP A 356 -21.45 -22.58 15.67
N ALA A 357 -20.90 -23.60 16.34
CA ALA A 357 -19.82 -23.44 17.30
C ALA A 357 -18.41 -23.40 16.66
N THR A 358 -18.27 -23.35 15.33
CA THR A 358 -16.99 -23.48 14.60
C THR A 358 -15.92 -22.51 15.12
N PHE A 359 -16.27 -21.23 15.31
CA PHE A 359 -15.32 -20.22 15.79
C PHE A 359 -15.26 -20.05 17.31
N SER A 360 -15.91 -20.91 18.10
CA SER A 360 -15.99 -20.75 19.57
C SER A 360 -14.63 -20.76 20.26
N SER A 361 -13.70 -21.60 19.78
CA SER A 361 -12.33 -21.69 20.30
C SER A 361 -11.51 -20.46 19.92
N VAL A 362 -11.56 -20.05 18.65
CA VAL A 362 -10.85 -18.88 18.09
C VAL A 362 -11.28 -17.59 18.78
N LEU A 363 -12.57 -17.47 19.09
CA LEU A 363 -13.14 -16.29 19.73
C LEU A 363 -13.07 -16.34 21.26
N ARG A 364 -12.48 -17.37 21.89
CA ARG A 364 -12.52 -17.56 23.35
C ARG A 364 -12.17 -16.30 24.11
N ASP A 365 -11.09 -15.65 23.69
CA ASP A 365 -10.46 -14.51 24.35
C ASP A 365 -10.83 -13.15 23.69
N ASP A 366 -11.70 -13.12 22.68
CA ASP A 366 -12.23 -11.89 22.04
C ASP A 366 -13.72 -11.68 22.36
N ALA A 367 -13.98 -11.19 23.58
CA ALA A 367 -15.34 -10.91 24.06
C ALA A 367 -16.09 -9.87 23.21
N ALA A 368 -15.38 -8.94 22.56
CA ALA A 368 -16.00 -7.92 21.72
C ALA A 368 -16.58 -8.56 20.45
N THR A 369 -15.80 -9.38 19.75
CA THR A 369 -16.26 -10.07 18.54
C THR A 369 -17.35 -11.09 18.84
N LYS A 370 -17.26 -11.80 19.98
CA LYS A 370 -18.35 -12.69 20.45
C LYS A 370 -19.68 -11.95 20.62
N ARG A 371 -19.66 -10.78 21.26
CA ARG A 371 -20.87 -9.94 21.42
C ARG A 371 -21.42 -9.49 20.08
N CYS A 372 -20.56 -9.07 19.15
CA CYS A 372 -20.99 -8.70 17.80
C CYS A 372 -21.65 -9.88 17.07
N LEU A 373 -21.07 -11.09 17.17
CA LEU A 373 -21.63 -12.28 16.54
C LEU A 373 -22.99 -12.66 17.16
N ALA A 374 -23.10 -12.62 18.49
CA ALA A 374 -24.36 -12.88 19.19
C ALA A 374 -25.44 -11.87 18.77
N GLN A 375 -25.11 -10.58 18.71
CA GLN A 375 -26.04 -9.54 18.25
C GLN A 375 -26.49 -9.76 16.80
N LEU A 376 -25.57 -10.17 15.92
CA LEU A 376 -25.90 -10.51 14.54
C LEU A 376 -26.92 -11.65 14.49
N LEU A 377 -26.72 -12.72 15.27
CA LEU A 377 -27.65 -13.84 15.31
C LEU A 377 -29.02 -13.43 15.87
N ILE A 378 -29.06 -12.56 16.88
CA ILE A 378 -30.30 -11.99 17.43
C ILE A 378 -31.06 -11.19 16.36
N ASN A 379 -30.37 -10.29 15.65
CA ASN A 379 -30.96 -9.48 14.58
C ASN A 379 -31.61 -10.36 13.48
N LEU A 380 -31.06 -11.55 13.24
CA LEU A 380 -31.56 -12.49 12.25
C LEU A 380 -32.67 -13.41 12.79
N SER A 381 -32.71 -13.67 14.11
CA SER A 381 -33.76 -14.48 14.75
C SER A 381 -35.07 -13.73 14.97
N ASP A 382 -35.03 -12.40 15.09
CA ASP A 382 -36.22 -11.58 15.28
C ASP A 382 -37.10 -11.62 14.03
N ASN A 383 -38.05 -12.56 14.00
CA ASN A 383 -39.17 -12.56 13.08
C ASN A 383 -40.08 -11.37 13.44
N VAL A 384 -39.71 -10.16 13.05
CA VAL A 384 -40.71 -9.09 12.91
C VAL A 384 -41.58 -9.51 11.72
N SER A 385 -42.57 -10.36 11.99
CA SER A 385 -43.83 -10.29 11.28
C SER A 385 -44.26 -8.84 11.39
N ASP A 386 -44.19 -8.09 10.30
CA ASP A 386 -45.02 -6.90 10.12
C ASP A 386 -46.45 -7.38 10.30
N GLY A 387 -46.91 -7.33 11.56
CA GLY A 387 -48.28 -7.59 11.94
C GLY A 387 -49.10 -6.46 11.38
N ALA A 388 -49.50 -6.60 10.11
CA ALA A 388 -50.69 -5.93 9.63
C ALA A 388 -51.82 -6.36 10.59
N PRO A 389 -52.44 -5.44 11.35
CA PRO A 389 -53.60 -5.80 12.13
C PRO A 389 -54.66 -6.24 11.12
N GLY A 390 -55.10 -7.48 11.27
CA GLY A 390 -56.18 -8.03 10.46
C GLY A 390 -57.36 -7.07 10.48
N VAL A 391 -57.71 -6.57 9.30
CA VAL A 391 -59.00 -5.90 9.10
C VAL A 391 -60.04 -7.01 9.13
N ALA A 392 -60.50 -7.32 10.34
CA ALA A 392 -61.77 -7.98 10.57
C ALA A 392 -62.84 -6.90 10.69
N MET A 393 -63.49 -6.58 9.57
CA MET A 393 -64.95 -6.48 9.42
C MET A 393 -65.30 -5.97 8.02
#